data_AF-A0A6N7FN40-F1
#
_entry.id   AF-A0A6N7FN40-F1
#
_cell.length_a   1.000
_cell.length_b   1.000
_cell.length_c   1.000
_cell.angle_alpha   90.00
_cell.angle_beta   90.00
_cell.angle_gamma   90.00
#
_symmetry.space_group_name_H-M   'P 1'
#
loop_
_entity.id
_entity.type
_entity.pdbx_description
1 polymer ?
#
loop_
_entity_poly.entity_id
_entity_poly.type
_entity_poly.pdbx_seq_one_letter_code
_entity_poly.pdbx_strand_id
1 'polypeptide(L)'
;MSCPALVVWGGADRLLPPAHGHELARGLGLDGAVVLDGAGHLATVDSPAAIAALTWDFAQRIDVESTAGRIGGAARRIDVESTGTPAGGSAGAANERS
;
A
#
# COMPACT_ATOMS: atom_id res chain seq x y z
N MET A 1 -0.94 -27.13 -3.08
CA MET A 1 -0.92 -25.77 -3.67
C MET A 1 -0.24 -24.87 -2.66
N SER A 2 0.80 -24.15 -3.06
CA SER A 2 1.40 -23.07 -2.27
C SER A 2 0.92 -21.73 -2.82
N CYS A 3 0.49 -20.83 -1.94
CA CYS A 3 0.19 -19.44 -2.26
C CYS A 3 1.20 -18.58 -1.51
N PRO A 4 1.98 -17.72 -2.18
CA PRO A 4 2.87 -16.79 -1.48
C PRO A 4 2.07 -15.94 -0.50
N ALA A 5 2.59 -15.75 0.72
CA ALA A 5 1.94 -14.93 1.75
C ALA A 5 2.96 -14.00 2.43
N LEU A 6 2.46 -12.84 2.86
CA LEU A 6 3.15 -11.89 3.73
C LEU A 6 2.24 -11.59 4.91
N VAL A 7 2.77 -11.68 6.13
CA VAL A 7 2.07 -11.26 7.36
C VAL A 7 2.72 -9.97 7.85
N VAL A 8 1.92 -8.92 7.98
CA VAL A 8 2.33 -7.64 8.59
C VAL A 8 1.46 -7.39 9.81
N TRP A 9 2.06 -6.95 10.92
CA TRP A 9 1.38 -6.76 12.20
C TRP A 9 1.77 -5.43 12.85
N GLY A 10 0.85 -4.82 13.61
CA GLY A 10 1.18 -3.64 14.40
C GLY A 10 1.90 -4.00 15.70
N GLY A 11 3.05 -3.39 15.97
CA GLY A 11 3.84 -3.64 17.19
C GLY A 11 3.18 -3.13 18.47
N ALA A 12 2.25 -2.17 18.35
CA ALA A 12 1.45 -1.62 19.44
C ALA A 12 0.00 -2.14 19.44
N ASP A 13 -0.30 -3.23 18.71
CA ASP A 13 -1.63 -3.84 18.71
C ASP A 13 -1.97 -4.39 20.11
N ARG A 14 -3.00 -3.81 20.73
CA ARG A 14 -3.52 -4.21 22.04
C ARG A 14 -4.73 -5.13 21.95
N LEU A 15 -5.34 -5.24 20.77
CA LEU A 15 -6.47 -6.14 20.51
C LEU A 15 -5.95 -7.55 20.23
N LEU A 16 -4.92 -7.66 19.37
CA LEU A 16 -4.22 -8.90 19.08
C LEU A 16 -2.71 -8.66 19.21
N PRO A 17 -2.10 -8.98 20.37
CA PRO A 17 -0.67 -8.77 20.58
C PRO A 17 0.20 -9.41 19.48
N PRO A 18 1.38 -8.85 19.17
CA PRO A 18 2.25 -9.30 18.06
C PRO A 18 2.56 -10.80 18.02
N ALA A 19 2.52 -11.49 19.16
CA ALA A 19 2.64 -12.94 19.24
C ALA A 19 1.66 -13.68 18.30
N HIS A 20 0.42 -13.19 18.15
CA HIS A 20 -0.56 -13.77 17.24
C HIS A 20 -0.15 -13.63 15.77
N GLY A 21 0.52 -12.53 15.41
CA GLY A 21 1.08 -12.36 14.07
C GLY A 21 2.18 -13.38 13.77
N HIS A 22 3.06 -13.63 14.73
CA HIS A 22 4.08 -14.68 14.61
C HIS A 22 3.45 -16.09 14.54
N GLU A 23 2.41 -16.35 15.33
CA GLU A 23 1.67 -17.62 15.28
C GLU A 23 0.99 -17.84 13.92
N LEU A 24 0.36 -16.80 13.36
CA LEU A 24 -0.22 -16.85 12.02
C LEU A 24 0.86 -17.13 10.97
N ALA A 25 1.98 -16.41 11.01
CA ALA A 25 3.09 -16.62 10.08
C ALA A 25 3.61 -18.06 10.14
N ARG A 26 3.79 -18.60 11.35
CA ARG A 26 4.19 -20.00 11.55
C ARG A 26 3.16 -20.99 11.00
N GLY A 27 1.87 -20.73 11.20
CA GLY A 27 0.78 -21.54 10.64
C GLY A 27 0.75 -21.55 9.11
N LEU A 28 1.26 -20.49 8.48
CA LEU A 28 1.43 -20.37 7.04
C LEU A 28 2.78 -20.90 6.52
N GLY A 29 3.66 -21.40 7.42
CA GLY A 29 4.99 -21.90 7.05
C GLY A 29 6.00 -20.79 6.73
N LEU A 30 5.79 -19.57 7.23
CA LEU A 30 6.69 -18.43 7.08
C LEU A 30 7.65 -18.32 8.28
N ASP A 31 8.80 -17.68 8.08
CA ASP A 31 9.80 -17.46 9.16
C ASP A 31 9.28 -16.51 10.26
N GLY A 32 8.33 -15.64 9.94
CA GLY A 32 7.74 -14.71 10.90
C GLY A 32 6.85 -13.64 10.26
N ALA A 33 6.26 -12.81 11.11
CA ALA A 33 5.55 -11.60 10.71
C ALA A 33 6.49 -10.40 10.68
N VAL A 34 6.25 -9.47 9.76
CA VAL A 34 6.86 -8.14 9.79
C VAL A 34 6.09 -7.29 10.80
N VAL A 35 6.74 -6.86 11.87
CA VAL A 35 6.12 -6.04 12.91
C VAL A 35 6.47 -4.57 12.64
N LEU A 36 5.43 -3.72 12.55
CA LEU A 36 5.57 -2.28 12.39
C LEU A 36 5.55 -1.61 13.76
N ASP A 37 6.70 -1.09 14.18
CA ASP A 37 6.83 -0.37 15.46
C ASP A 37 5.86 0.81 15.51
N GLY A 38 5.16 0.95 16.64
CA GLY A 38 4.21 2.04 16.89
C GLY A 38 2.83 1.91 16.22
N ALA A 39 2.64 1.02 15.24
CA ALA A 39 1.34 0.77 14.64
C ALA A 39 0.45 -0.09 15.54
N GLY A 40 -0.84 0.26 15.66
CA GLY A 40 -1.84 -0.49 16.40
C GLY A 40 -2.50 -1.58 15.55
N HIS A 41 -3.75 -1.91 15.88
CA HIS A 41 -4.49 -2.97 15.19
C HIS A 41 -4.74 -2.67 13.71
N LEU A 42 -4.96 -1.40 13.38
CA LEU A 42 -5.21 -0.94 12.01
C LEU A 42 -3.92 -0.44 11.38
N ALA A 43 -2.93 -1.32 11.21
CA ALA A 43 -1.62 -0.97 10.66
C ALA A 43 -1.67 -0.28 9.28
N THR A 44 -2.72 -0.56 8.48
CA THR A 44 -2.99 0.11 7.20
C THR A 44 -3.35 1.58 7.34
N VAL A 45 -3.99 1.96 8.46
CA VAL A 45 -4.35 3.34 8.80
C VAL A 45 -3.20 4.03 9.52
N ASP A 46 -2.55 3.33 10.45
CA ASP A 46 -1.49 3.91 11.28
C ASP A 46 -0.17 4.10 10.51
N SER A 47 0.09 3.28 9.49
CA SER A 47 1.35 3.30 8.72
C SER A 47 1.12 2.99 7.23
N PRO A 48 0.33 3.80 6.51
CA PRO A 48 -0.06 3.52 5.12
C PRO A 48 1.14 3.43 4.17
N ALA A 49 2.15 4.28 4.35
CA ALA A 49 3.35 4.26 3.51
C ALA A 49 4.18 2.97 3.70
N ALA A 50 4.32 2.50 4.95
CA ALA A 50 5.04 1.26 5.23
C ALA A 50 4.31 0.05 4.65
N ILE A 51 2.98 0.01 4.77
CA ILE A 51 2.15 -1.05 4.19
C ILE A 51 2.25 -1.05 2.66
N ALA A 52 2.16 0.11 2.01
CA ALA A 52 2.29 0.21 0.57
C ALA A 52 3.65 -0.28 0.07
N ALA A 53 4.74 0.11 0.75
CA ALA A 53 6.09 -0.34 0.42
C ALA A 53 6.25 -1.86 0.58
N LEU A 54 5.80 -2.43 1.71
CA LEU A 54 5.89 -3.87 1.97
C LEU A 54 5.07 -4.69 0.95
N THR A 55 3.88 -4.20 0.60
CA THR A 55 3.00 -4.84 -0.39
C THR A 55 3.63 -4.82 -1.78
N TRP A 56 4.21 -3.69 -2.16
CA TRP A 56 4.89 -3.52 -3.44
C TRP A 56 6.13 -4.43 -3.56
N ASP A 57 6.99 -4.42 -2.53
CA ASP A 57 8.18 -5.28 -2.48
C ASP A 57 7.80 -6.77 -2.54
N PHE A 58 6.75 -7.16 -1.84
CA PHE A 58 6.25 -8.53 -1.86
C PHE A 58 5.72 -8.94 -3.25
N ALA A 59 4.94 -8.07 -3.91
CA ALA A 59 4.44 -8.33 -5.26
C ALA A 59 5.59 -8.51 -6.27
N GLN A 60 6.62 -7.67 -6.20
CA GLN A 60 7.79 -7.81 -7.08
C GLN A 60 8.52 -9.14 -6.88
N ARG A 61 8.61 -9.66 -5.64
CA ARG A 61 9.24 -10.96 -5.37
C ARG A 61 8.43 -12.12 -5.96
N ILE A 62 7.11 -12.00 -6.02
CA ILE A 62 6.24 -13.01 -6.65
C ILE A 62 6.36 -12.97 -8.17
N ASP A 63 6.46 -11.78 -8.75
CA ASP A 63 6.55 -11.61 -10.21
C ASP A 63 7.86 -12.15 -10.80
N VAL A 64 8.98 -12.10 -10.07
CA VAL A 64 10.26 -12.66 -10.56
C VAL A 64 10.21 -14.19 -10.68
N GLU A 65 9.41 -14.87 -9.85
CA GLU A 65 9.24 -16.34 -9.89
C GLU A 65 8.13 -16.78 -10.88
N SER A 66 7.13 -15.93 -11.15
CA SER A 66 5.96 -16.26 -11.99
C SER A 66 5.96 -15.68 -13.41
N THR A 67 6.87 -14.75 -13.74
CA THR A 67 6.92 -14.07 -15.05
C THR A 67 7.38 -14.97 -16.20
N ALA A 68 7.95 -16.14 -15.96
CA ALA A 68 8.26 -17.08 -17.05
C ALA A 68 6.99 -17.64 -17.76
N GLY A 69 5.80 -17.52 -17.14
CA GLY A 69 4.58 -18.15 -17.65
C GLY A 69 3.40 -17.23 -18.00
N ARG A 70 3.41 -15.93 -17.67
CA ARG A 70 2.18 -15.10 -17.72
C ARG A 70 2.25 -13.73 -18.40
N ILE A 71 3.41 -13.22 -18.81
CA ILE A 71 3.49 -11.93 -19.52
C ILE A 71 3.19 -12.04 -21.01
N GLY A 72 1.96 -12.43 -21.32
CA GLY A 72 1.32 -12.26 -22.64
C GLY A 72 0.20 -11.20 -22.63
N GLY A 73 -0.03 -10.48 -21.52
CA GLY A 73 -1.11 -9.51 -21.38
C GLY A 73 -0.60 -8.15 -20.96
N ALA A 74 -0.75 -7.16 -21.84
CA ALA A 74 -0.31 -5.78 -21.66
C ALA A 74 -0.74 -5.18 -20.31
N ALA A 75 0.25 -4.71 -19.54
CA ALA A 75 0.03 -3.88 -18.36
C ALA A 75 -0.75 -2.62 -18.78
N ARG A 76 -2.03 -2.54 -18.42
CA ARG A 76 -2.81 -1.32 -18.58
C ARG A 76 -2.40 -0.34 -17.50
N ARG A 77 -1.89 0.83 -17.91
CA ARG A 77 -1.67 1.98 -17.03
C ARG A 77 -3.01 2.34 -16.40
N ILE A 78 -3.03 2.50 -15.08
CA ILE A 78 -4.15 3.13 -14.38
C ILE A 78 -3.86 4.63 -14.42
N ASP A 79 -4.59 5.35 -15.25
CA ASP A 79 -4.59 6.80 -15.23
C ASP A 79 -5.44 7.26 -14.05
N VAL A 80 -4.80 7.85 -13.04
CA VAL A 80 -5.51 8.57 -11.98
C VAL A 80 -6.03 9.87 -12.58
N GLU A 81 -7.34 9.96 -12.75
CA GLU A 81 -7.99 11.22 -13.13
C GLU A 81 -7.81 12.22 -11.98
N SER A 82 -7.02 13.27 -12.26
CA SER A 82 -6.88 14.43 -11.40
C SER A 82 -8.23 15.14 -11.31
N THR A 83 -8.88 15.08 -10.15
CA THR A 83 -10.07 15.89 -9.88
C THR A 83 -9.70 17.37 -9.96
N GLY A 84 -10.11 18.01 -11.05
CA GLY A 84 -9.88 19.43 -11.29
C GLY A 84 -10.52 20.28 -10.19
N THR A 85 -9.72 21.09 -9.52
CA THR A 85 -10.22 22.26 -8.80
C THR A 85 -10.62 23.32 -9.83
N PRO A 86 -11.84 23.88 -9.83
CA PRO A 86 -12.14 24.99 -10.72
C PRO A 86 -11.33 26.22 -10.27
N ALA A 87 -10.39 26.63 -11.12
CA ALA A 87 -9.67 27.88 -11.01
C ALA A 87 -10.64 29.06 -11.20
N GLY A 88 -10.54 30.04 -10.31
CA GLY A 88 -11.17 31.35 -10.52
C GLY A 88 -10.69 31.99 -11.81
N GLY A 89 -11.63 32.55 -12.58
CA GLY A 89 -11.39 33.25 -13.83
C GLY A 89 -12.01 34.64 -13.79
N SER A 90 -11.13 35.63 -13.88
CA SER A 90 -11.30 37.09 -13.85
C SER A 90 -12.07 37.69 -15.04
N ALA A 91 -12.57 38.92 -14.88
CA ALA A 91 -12.52 39.93 -15.95
C ALA A 91 -12.43 41.35 -15.35
N GLY A 92 -11.33 42.05 -15.63
CA GLY A 92 -11.15 43.45 -15.29
C GLY A 92 -11.69 44.40 -16.35
N ALA A 93 -11.83 45.67 -15.99
CA ALA A 93 -11.77 46.79 -16.92
C ALA A 93 -11.27 48.03 -16.17
N ALA A 94 -10.12 48.54 -16.60
CA ALA A 94 -9.63 49.86 -16.25
C ALA A 94 -10.50 50.94 -16.93
N ASN A 95 -10.73 52.07 -16.27
CA ASN A 95 -10.84 53.34 -16.99
C ASN A 95 -10.39 54.55 -16.14
N GLU A 96 -9.94 55.56 -16.87
CA GLU A 96 -8.99 56.62 -16.58
C GLU A 96 -9.54 57.89 -15.87
N ARG A 97 -8.59 58.58 -15.20
CA ARG A 97 -8.34 60.04 -15.10
C ARG A 97 -9.42 61.02 -14.55
N SER A 98 -8.89 61.85 -13.63
CA SER A 98 -9.31 63.16 -13.08
C SER A 98 -10.17 63.14 -11.82
#